data_AF-A3LYH6-F1
#
_entry.id   AF-A3LYH6-F1
#
_cell.length_a   1.000
_cell.length_b   1.000
_cell.length_c   1.000
_cell.angle_alpha   90.00
_cell.angle_beta   90.00
_cell.angle_gamma   90.00
#
_symmetry.space_group_name_H-M   'P 1'
#
loop_
_entity.id
_entity.type
_entity.pdbx_description
1 polymer ?
#
loop_
_entity_poly.entity_id
_entity_poly.type
_entity_poly.pdbx_seq_one_letter_code
_entity_poly.pdbx_strand_id
1 'polypeptide(L)'
;DQSRSCYTGKSLPFTGYRIENQINLKSWNQEYHLIYCNDNKLIYDQSLNSSIPWAVPFSFSNTKKSSNSNILVLARRKSFALREIPLFLPNTLVGALFCHDEKGAATHDDSGIPRRQSGTPLVAENFLLYWSELNYKLDFIVHIPLLGTPSIDSKRYNPQIFNAHFQQDWDKFISSSENYTYSFDSRRTVRKSVDSILGIVDYSMGKIKRILGTVPSKSTILWKLIILSKVLTIEQFNSLLLKLDRVLSYD
;
A
#
# COMPACT_ATOMS: atom_id res chain seq x y z
N ASP A 1 21.78 4.57 -12.15
CA ASP A 1 20.31 4.72 -12.28
C ASP A 1 19.61 4.36 -10.99
N GLN A 2 19.19 5.36 -10.22
CA GLN A 2 18.34 5.20 -9.04
C GLN A 2 16.90 5.44 -9.48
N SER A 3 16.00 4.48 -9.24
CA SER A 3 14.57 4.71 -9.49
C SER A 3 13.98 5.52 -8.35
N ARG A 4 13.10 6.49 -8.66
CA ARG A 4 12.37 7.25 -7.63
C ARG A 4 11.51 6.34 -6.76
N SER A 5 10.97 5.26 -7.32
CA SER A 5 10.24 4.23 -6.56
C SER A 5 11.10 3.57 -5.48
N CYS A 6 12.43 3.55 -5.62
CA CYS A 6 13.35 2.98 -4.66
C CYS A 6 14.05 4.02 -3.78
N TYR A 7 13.80 5.30 -4.01
CA TYR A 7 14.42 6.37 -3.23
C TYR A 7 13.60 6.67 -1.97
N THR A 8 14.29 6.84 -0.84
CA THR A 8 13.66 7.18 0.46
C THR A 8 14.06 8.54 0.99
N GLY A 9 14.92 9.29 0.29
CA GLY A 9 15.45 10.57 0.78
C GLY A 9 16.40 10.43 1.97
N LYS A 10 16.77 9.20 2.36
CA LYS A 10 17.63 8.91 3.51
C LYS A 10 19.04 8.56 3.06
N SER A 11 20.00 8.76 3.96
CA SER A 11 21.42 8.43 3.74
C SER A 11 21.68 6.93 3.59
N LEU A 12 20.77 6.08 4.08
CA LEU A 12 20.85 4.63 3.93
C LEU A 12 20.06 4.19 2.69
N PRO A 13 20.62 3.32 1.86
CA PRO A 13 19.93 2.82 0.70
C PRO A 13 18.77 1.89 1.10
N PHE A 14 17.69 1.96 0.33
CA PHE A 14 16.47 1.17 0.56
C PHE A 14 16.59 -0.18 -0.15
N THR A 15 16.41 -1.25 0.63
CA THR A 15 16.25 -2.62 0.16
C THR A 15 14.94 -3.18 0.73
N GLY A 16 14.05 -3.65 -0.13
CA GLY A 16 12.73 -4.13 0.26
C GLY A 16 11.68 -4.03 -0.84
N TYR A 17 10.43 -4.32 -0.47
CA TYR A 17 9.27 -4.29 -1.36
C TYR A 17 8.44 -3.02 -1.13
N ARG A 18 7.84 -2.51 -2.21
CA ARG A 18 6.93 -1.37 -2.22
C ARG A 18 5.73 -1.65 -3.09
N ILE A 19 4.56 -1.20 -2.64
CA ILE A 19 3.34 -1.16 -3.43
C ILE A 19 3.03 0.30 -3.73
N GLU A 20 2.88 0.60 -5.01
CA GLU A 20 2.46 1.91 -5.48
C GLU A 20 1.23 1.79 -6.39
N ASN A 21 0.51 2.89 -6.52
CA ASN A 21 -0.55 3.07 -7.50
C ASN A 21 -0.05 4.02 -8.59
N GLN A 22 -0.06 3.54 -9.82
CA GLN A 22 0.29 4.31 -11.01
C GLN A 22 -0.98 4.75 -11.73
N ILE A 23 -1.15 6.06 -11.90
CA ILE A 23 -2.28 6.66 -12.60
C ILE A 23 -1.79 7.29 -13.89
N ASN A 24 -2.24 6.76 -15.03
CA ASN A 24 -2.01 7.39 -16.32
C ASN A 24 -2.99 8.57 -16.49
N LEU A 25 -2.49 9.80 -16.53
CA LEU A 25 -3.34 11.00 -16.57
C LEU A 25 -4.10 11.19 -17.89
N LYS A 26 -3.65 10.55 -18.97
CA LYS A 26 -4.31 10.64 -20.29
C LYS A 26 -5.52 9.71 -20.36
N SER A 27 -5.37 8.47 -19.94
CA SER A 27 -6.46 7.47 -19.94
C SER A 27 -7.27 7.45 -18.65
N TRP A 28 -6.74 8.04 -17.57
CA TRP A 28 -7.22 7.86 -16.20
C TRP A 28 -7.25 6.39 -15.75
N ASN A 29 -6.46 5.53 -16.41
CA ASN A 29 -6.29 4.15 -15.97
C ASN A 29 -5.40 4.09 -14.73
N GLN A 30 -5.74 3.20 -13.82
CA GLN A 30 -5.06 2.99 -12.56
C GLN A 30 -4.58 1.54 -12.47
N GLU A 31 -3.30 1.36 -12.14
CA GLU A 31 -2.70 0.05 -11.91
C GLU A 31 -1.88 0.07 -10.62
N TYR A 32 -1.97 -1.02 -9.86
CA TYR A 32 -1.14 -1.24 -8.68
C TYR A 32 0.12 -2.00 -9.10
N HIS A 33 1.25 -1.66 -8.51
CA HIS A 33 2.54 -2.27 -8.83
C HIS A 33 3.22 -2.74 -7.56
N LEU A 34 3.76 -3.96 -7.58
CA LEU A 34 4.69 -4.45 -6.57
C LEU A 34 6.12 -4.30 -7.10
N ILE A 35 6.90 -3.51 -6.37
CA ILE A 35 8.25 -3.13 -6.72
C ILE A 35 9.21 -3.74 -5.71
N TYR A 36 10.29 -4.34 -6.19
CA TYR A 36 11.42 -4.75 -5.36
C TYR A 36 12.64 -3.90 -5.67
N CYS A 37 13.19 -3.33 -4.60
CA CYS A 37 14.35 -2.49 -4.62
C CYS A 37 15.50 -3.19 -3.88
N ASN A 38 16.70 -3.10 -4.44
CA ASN A 38 17.93 -3.48 -3.79
C ASN A 38 18.93 -2.32 -3.89
N ASP A 39 19.37 -1.80 -2.76
CA ASP A 39 20.28 -0.66 -2.67
C ASP A 39 19.83 0.57 -3.49
N ASN A 40 18.58 1.03 -3.31
CA ASN A 40 17.94 2.10 -4.11
C ASN A 40 17.82 1.81 -5.63
N LYS A 41 18.20 0.63 -6.10
CA LYS A 41 18.03 0.24 -7.51
C LYS A 41 16.75 -0.56 -7.66
N LEU A 42 15.98 -0.22 -8.69
CA LEU A 42 14.82 -1.00 -9.09
C LEU A 42 15.30 -2.30 -9.73
N ILE A 43 14.93 -3.43 -9.13
CA ILE A 43 15.28 -4.75 -9.64
C ILE A 43 14.08 -5.38 -10.35
N TYR A 44 12.90 -5.27 -9.74
CA TYR A 44 11.66 -5.80 -10.30
C TYR A 44 10.50 -4.84 -10.10
N ASP A 45 9.64 -4.78 -11.12
CA ASP A 45 8.35 -4.10 -11.12
C ASP A 45 7.32 -5.05 -11.73
N GLN A 46 6.33 -5.45 -10.94
CA GLN A 46 5.27 -6.36 -11.32
C GLN A 46 3.91 -5.66 -11.18
N SER A 47 3.19 -5.51 -12.29
CA SER A 47 1.80 -5.04 -12.23
C SER A 47 0.92 -6.08 -11.53
N LEU A 48 0.10 -5.58 -10.60
CA LEU A 48 -0.96 -6.28 -9.87
C LEU A 48 -2.34 -5.98 -10.48
N ASN A 49 -2.41 -5.26 -11.61
CA ASN A 49 -3.63 -4.79 -12.26
C ASN A 49 -4.43 -3.81 -11.38
N SER A 50 -5.76 -3.94 -11.35
CA SER A 50 -6.69 -2.98 -10.74
C SER A 50 -6.90 -3.13 -9.24
N SER A 51 -6.27 -4.12 -8.58
CA SER A 51 -6.39 -4.33 -7.13
C SER A 51 -5.18 -5.05 -6.53
N ILE A 52 -4.97 -4.89 -5.21
CA ILE A 52 -3.94 -5.63 -4.47
C ILE A 52 -4.48 -7.05 -4.18
N PRO A 53 -3.77 -8.13 -4.58
CA PRO A 53 -4.22 -9.50 -4.42
C PRO A 53 -4.03 -10.01 -2.99
N TRP A 54 -4.90 -9.57 -2.07
CA TRP A 54 -4.84 -9.95 -0.66
C TRP A 54 -5.11 -11.45 -0.45
N ALA A 55 -4.24 -12.11 0.32
CA ALA A 55 -4.22 -13.56 0.60
C ALA A 55 -4.25 -14.46 -0.65
N VAL A 56 -3.88 -13.92 -1.82
CA VAL A 56 -3.76 -14.67 -3.06
C VAL A 56 -2.27 -14.84 -3.38
N PRO A 57 -1.76 -16.08 -3.49
CA PRO A 57 -0.41 -16.32 -3.95
C PRO A 57 -0.19 -15.85 -5.39
N PHE A 58 0.90 -15.16 -5.64
CA PHE A 58 1.32 -14.79 -7.00
C PHE A 58 2.83 -14.94 -7.15
N SER A 59 3.27 -15.31 -8.36
CA SER A 59 4.68 -15.47 -8.67
C SER A 59 5.34 -14.10 -8.86
N PHE A 60 6.38 -13.83 -8.08
CA PHE A 60 7.19 -12.63 -8.22
C PHE A 60 8.55 -13.00 -8.82
N SER A 61 8.85 -12.45 -10.00
CA SER A 61 9.93 -12.86 -10.93
C SER A 61 9.63 -14.13 -11.73
N ASN A 62 9.48 -13.98 -13.05
CA ASN A 62 9.31 -15.06 -14.03
C ASN A 62 10.64 -15.53 -14.63
N THR A 63 11.75 -15.46 -13.90
CA THR A 63 13.00 -16.04 -14.40
C THR A 63 12.95 -17.56 -14.25
N LYS A 64 12.68 -18.27 -15.36
CA LYS A 64 12.78 -19.74 -15.55
C LYS A 64 14.15 -20.36 -15.17
N LYS A 65 15.07 -19.61 -14.55
CA LYS A 65 16.44 -19.98 -14.23
C LYS A 65 16.72 -20.13 -12.72
N SER A 66 15.84 -19.67 -11.83
CA SER A 66 15.93 -20.04 -10.41
C SER A 66 14.93 -21.14 -10.14
N SER A 67 15.40 -22.28 -9.63
CA SER A 67 14.61 -23.43 -9.17
C SER A 67 13.68 -23.12 -7.97
N ASN A 68 13.55 -21.84 -7.63
CA ASN A 68 12.72 -21.32 -6.56
C ASN A 68 11.89 -20.19 -7.18
N SER A 69 10.67 -20.45 -7.66
CA SER A 69 9.71 -19.38 -7.89
C SER A 69 9.39 -18.75 -6.54
N ASN A 70 9.67 -17.45 -6.42
CA ASN A 70 9.35 -16.69 -5.21
C ASN A 70 7.85 -16.40 -5.23
N ILE A 71 7.06 -17.33 -4.69
CA ILE A 71 5.63 -17.12 -4.52
C ILE A 71 5.45 -16.15 -3.35
N LEU A 72 4.83 -15.01 -3.63
CA LEU A 72 4.53 -14.01 -2.63
C LEU A 72 3.04 -14.04 -2.28
N VAL A 73 2.74 -13.82 -1.01
CA VAL A 73 1.37 -13.63 -0.51
C VAL A 73 1.34 -12.33 0.28
N LEU A 74 0.51 -11.39 -0.17
CA LEU A 74 0.23 -10.15 0.52
C LEU A 74 -0.95 -10.38 1.47
N ALA A 75 -0.77 -10.21 2.77
CA ALA A 75 -1.87 -10.25 3.72
C ALA A 75 -2.03 -8.89 4.40
N ARG A 76 -3.25 -8.57 4.80
CA ARG A 76 -3.60 -7.40 5.60
C ARG A 76 -4.27 -7.78 6.92
N ARG A 77 -4.25 -6.87 7.88
CA ARG A 77 -4.98 -7.03 9.14
C ARG A 77 -6.48 -7.10 8.88
N LYS A 78 -7.20 -7.86 9.71
CA LYS A 78 -8.66 -8.02 9.63
C LYS A 78 -9.41 -6.69 9.66
N SER A 79 -8.96 -5.75 10.50
CA SER A 79 -9.49 -4.38 10.60
C SER A 79 -9.39 -3.57 9.30
N PHE A 80 -8.59 -4.03 8.34
CA PHE A 80 -8.43 -3.40 7.03
C PHE A 80 -9.02 -4.24 5.89
N ALA A 81 -9.62 -5.39 6.19
CA ALA A 81 -10.13 -6.33 5.19
C ALA A 81 -11.35 -5.80 4.43
N LEU A 82 -12.18 -4.98 5.07
CA LEU A 82 -13.37 -4.41 4.44
C LEU A 82 -13.08 -3.08 3.71
N ARG A 83 -11.86 -2.56 3.77
CA ARG A 83 -11.49 -1.32 3.07
C ARG A 83 -11.33 -1.60 1.58
N GLU A 84 -12.14 -0.93 0.76
CA GLU A 84 -12.04 -0.94 -0.71
C GLU A 84 -10.89 -0.07 -1.22
N ILE A 85 -10.63 1.04 -0.54
CA ILE A 85 -9.59 2.01 -0.93
C ILE A 85 -8.35 1.74 -0.06
N PRO A 86 -7.18 1.39 -0.65
CA PRO A 86 -5.95 1.13 0.10
C PRO A 86 -5.26 2.44 0.50
N LEU A 87 -5.98 3.32 1.19
CA LEU A 87 -5.43 4.54 1.77
C LEU A 87 -5.35 4.37 3.29
N PHE A 88 -4.17 4.61 3.82
CA PHE A 88 -3.85 4.41 5.23
C PHE A 88 -3.06 5.60 5.74
N LEU A 89 -3.18 5.90 7.04
CA LEU A 89 -2.33 6.90 7.65
C LEU A 89 -0.86 6.46 7.55
N PRO A 90 0.07 7.35 7.16
CA PRO A 90 1.49 6.99 7.02
C PRO A 90 2.05 6.34 8.29
N ASN A 91 2.93 5.36 8.12
CA ASN A 91 3.54 4.56 9.19
C ASN A 91 2.57 3.61 9.94
N THR A 92 1.33 3.44 9.47
CA THR A 92 0.40 2.44 10.02
C THR A 92 0.81 1.03 9.58
N LEU A 93 0.88 0.06 10.50
CA LEU A 93 1.04 -1.35 10.15
C LEU A 93 -0.26 -1.87 9.51
N VAL A 94 -0.22 -2.14 8.20
CA VAL A 94 -1.38 -2.56 7.40
C VAL A 94 -1.43 -4.08 7.27
N GLY A 95 -0.29 -4.71 7.09
CA GLY A 95 -0.22 -6.08 6.62
C GLY A 95 1.13 -6.73 6.78
N ALA A 96 1.32 -7.83 6.05
CA ALA A 96 2.60 -8.51 5.92
C ALA A 96 2.73 -9.15 4.54
N LEU A 97 3.96 -9.23 4.06
CA LEU A 97 4.37 -9.97 2.87
C LEU A 97 4.96 -11.30 3.33
N PHE A 98 4.39 -12.40 2.86
CA PHE A 98 4.89 -13.75 3.11
C PHE A 98 5.53 -14.31 1.85
N CYS A 99 6.66 -14.99 1.99
CA CYS A 99 7.29 -15.77 0.93
C CYS A 99 6.94 -17.25 1.14
N HIS A 100 6.41 -17.89 0.10
CA HIS A 100 6.17 -19.32 0.05
C HIS A 100 7.17 -19.94 -0.94
N ASP A 101 7.65 -21.13 -0.61
CA ASP A 101 8.32 -21.99 -1.58
C ASP A 101 7.26 -22.64 -2.51
N GLU A 102 7.69 -23.11 -3.69
CA GLU A 102 6.81 -23.61 -4.77
C GLU A 102 5.80 -24.70 -4.35
N LYS A 103 6.01 -25.35 -3.21
CA LYS A 103 5.16 -26.41 -2.67
C LYS A 103 4.05 -25.92 -1.73
N GLY A 104 3.96 -24.62 -1.46
CA GLY A 104 2.98 -24.05 -0.52
C GLY A 104 3.13 -24.53 0.93
N ALA A 105 4.19 -25.27 1.25
CA ALA A 105 4.46 -25.81 2.57
C ALA A 105 5.25 -24.80 3.40
N ALA A 106 4.91 -24.69 4.70
CA ALA A 106 5.74 -23.97 5.65
C ALA A 106 7.17 -24.54 5.61
N THR A 107 8.18 -23.68 5.58
CA THR A 107 9.57 -24.11 5.67
C THR A 107 9.74 -24.82 7.02
N HIS A 108 9.97 -26.14 7.01
CA HIS A 108 10.39 -26.84 8.21
C HIS A 108 11.87 -26.51 8.44
N ASP A 109 12.23 -26.24 9.69
CA ASP A 109 13.64 -26.26 10.08
C ASP A 109 14.17 -27.71 9.98
N ASP A 110 15.50 -27.91 9.94
CA ASP A 110 16.15 -29.24 9.92
C ASP A 110 15.75 -30.13 11.12
N SER A 111 15.09 -29.53 12.12
CA SER A 111 14.51 -30.14 13.31
C SER A 111 13.05 -30.62 13.15
N GLY A 112 12.43 -30.48 11.97
CA GLY A 112 11.04 -30.88 11.71
C GLY A 112 9.99 -29.94 12.30
N ILE A 113 10.40 -28.88 12.99
CA ILE A 113 9.50 -27.87 13.55
C ILE A 113 9.03 -26.93 12.41
N PRO A 114 7.73 -26.67 12.26
CA PRO A 114 7.25 -25.68 11.29
C PRO A 114 7.87 -24.32 11.66
N ARG A 115 8.72 -23.73 10.80
CA ARG A 115 9.07 -22.32 10.99
C ARG A 115 7.76 -21.54 10.87
N ARG A 116 7.48 -20.69 11.86
CA ARG A 116 6.49 -19.61 11.67
C ARG A 116 6.84 -18.96 10.34
N GLN A 117 5.89 -18.91 9.40
CA GLN A 117 6.09 -18.23 8.13
C GLN A 117 6.58 -16.82 8.44
N SER A 118 7.85 -16.54 8.16
CA SER A 118 8.48 -15.27 8.51
C SER A 118 7.97 -14.20 7.54
N GLY A 119 6.84 -13.60 7.88
CA GLY A 119 6.30 -12.47 7.15
C GLY A 119 7.16 -11.23 7.37
N THR A 120 7.27 -10.38 6.35
CA THR A 120 7.83 -9.03 6.51
C THR A 120 6.68 -8.04 6.66
N PRO A 121 6.67 -7.16 7.67
CA PRO A 121 5.57 -6.22 7.87
C PRO A 121 5.41 -5.28 6.66
N LEU A 122 4.16 -4.98 6.31
CA LEU A 122 3.77 -3.99 5.32
C LEU A 122 3.20 -2.78 6.03
N VAL A 123 3.89 -1.66 5.88
CA VAL A 123 3.58 -0.39 6.54
C VAL A 123 3.10 0.60 5.49
N ALA A 124 2.13 1.43 5.84
CA ALA A 124 1.63 2.51 5.00
C ALA A 124 2.73 3.53 4.68
N GLU A 125 2.97 3.76 3.40
CA GLU A 125 3.86 4.83 2.94
C GLU A 125 3.14 6.18 2.95
N ASN A 126 3.94 7.25 2.88
CA ASN A 126 3.39 8.58 2.76
C ASN A 126 3.02 8.88 1.30
N PHE A 127 1.74 8.67 0.95
CA PHE A 127 1.19 8.93 -0.39
C PHE A 127 1.36 10.40 -0.85
N LEU A 128 1.66 11.34 0.05
CA LEU A 128 1.97 12.74 -0.29
C LEU A 128 3.33 12.91 -0.96
N LEU A 129 4.19 11.91 -0.88
CA LEU A 129 5.49 11.86 -1.57
C LEU A 129 5.34 11.33 -3.01
N TYR A 130 4.14 11.39 -3.58
CA TYR A 130 3.90 11.05 -4.98
C TYR A 130 4.79 11.86 -5.92
N TRP A 131 5.08 11.30 -7.08
CA TRP A 131 5.79 11.99 -8.16
C TRP A 131 5.13 11.69 -9.50
N SER A 132 5.53 12.44 -10.53
CA SER A 132 5.08 12.21 -11.89
C SER A 132 6.26 11.92 -12.80
N GLU A 133 6.05 11.00 -13.73
CA GLU A 133 6.99 10.65 -14.79
C GLU A 133 6.35 10.93 -16.15
N LEU A 134 7.16 11.39 -17.09
CA LEU A 134 6.76 11.57 -18.48
C LEU A 134 7.40 10.45 -19.29
N ASN A 135 6.58 9.58 -19.88
CA ASN A 135 7.11 8.54 -20.75
C ASN A 135 7.46 9.11 -22.15
N TYR A 136 8.19 8.32 -22.95
CA TYR A 136 8.58 8.71 -24.31
C TYR A 136 7.40 8.93 -25.28
N LYS A 137 6.20 8.45 -24.93
CA LYS A 137 4.94 8.68 -25.68
C LYS A 137 4.21 9.95 -25.21
N LEU A 138 4.84 10.75 -24.36
CA LEU A 138 4.27 11.94 -23.74
C LEU A 138 3.04 11.65 -22.85
N ASP A 139 2.91 10.43 -22.34
CA ASP A 139 1.92 10.13 -21.31
C ASP A 139 2.51 10.43 -19.93
N PHE A 140 1.74 11.18 -19.12
CA PHE A 140 2.09 11.44 -17.73
C PHE A 140 1.56 10.33 -16.83
N ILE A 141 2.46 9.73 -16.06
CA ILE A 141 2.13 8.72 -15.06
C ILE A 141 2.41 9.33 -13.69
N VAL A 142 1.40 9.32 -12.82
CA VAL A 142 1.54 9.70 -11.42
C VAL A 142 1.75 8.45 -10.60
N HIS A 143 2.84 8.40 -9.84
CA HIS A 143 3.19 7.32 -8.95
C HIS A 143 2.87 7.71 -7.52
N ILE A 144 2.03 6.92 -6.85
CA ILE A 144 1.55 7.20 -5.50
C ILE A 144 1.96 6.02 -4.60
N PRO A 145 2.92 6.21 -3.69
CA PRO A 145 3.35 5.14 -2.80
C PRO A 145 2.24 4.81 -1.79
N LEU A 146 1.95 3.53 -1.61
CA LEU A 146 0.86 3.07 -0.73
C LEU A 146 1.39 2.27 0.45
N LEU A 147 2.20 1.25 0.18
CA LEU A 147 2.72 0.34 1.20
C LEU A 147 4.19 0.08 0.94
N GLY A 148 4.95 -0.17 2.01
CA GLY A 148 6.35 -0.50 1.92
C GLY A 148 6.74 -1.45 3.04
N THR A 149 7.68 -2.34 2.75
CA THR A 149 8.38 -3.06 3.81
C THR A 149 9.35 -2.07 4.46
N PRO A 150 9.36 -1.94 5.80
CA PRO A 150 10.43 -1.22 6.46
C PRO A 150 11.74 -1.91 6.08
N SER A 151 12.74 -1.15 5.62
CA SER A 151 13.91 -1.68 4.92
C SER A 151 14.48 -2.89 5.64
N ILE A 152 14.58 -4.01 4.92
CA ILE A 152 14.97 -5.32 5.45
C ILE A 152 16.37 -5.24 6.10
N ASP A 153 17.21 -4.27 5.68
CA ASP A 153 18.54 -3.98 6.23
C ASP A 153 18.66 -2.69 7.07
N SER A 154 17.58 -1.98 7.38
CA SER A 154 17.74 -0.75 8.16
C SER A 154 17.96 -1.07 9.64
N LYS A 155 19.14 -0.69 10.14
CA LYS A 155 19.39 -0.37 11.57
C LYS A 155 18.41 0.69 12.16
N ARG A 156 17.42 1.13 11.37
CA ARG A 156 16.32 2.03 11.73
C ARG A 156 14.95 1.35 11.70
N TYR A 157 14.86 0.04 11.46
CA TYR A 157 13.77 -0.74 12.01
C TYR A 157 13.97 -0.65 13.52
N ASN A 158 13.40 0.41 14.10
CA ASN A 158 13.17 0.50 15.51
C ASN A 158 11.76 -0.03 15.70
N PRO A 159 11.61 -1.34 15.93
CA PRO A 159 10.31 -1.90 16.23
C PRO A 159 9.70 -1.32 17.52
N GLN A 160 10.41 -0.48 18.28
CA GLN A 160 9.88 0.32 19.39
C GLN A 160 9.09 1.58 18.94
N ILE A 161 9.13 1.97 17.66
CA ILE A 161 8.27 3.05 17.11
C ILE A 161 6.80 2.61 17.08
N PHE A 162 6.57 1.30 16.91
CA PHE A 162 5.34 0.67 17.35
C PHE A 162 5.57 0.35 18.82
N ASN A 163 4.79 0.92 19.75
CA ASN A 163 4.96 0.78 21.21
C ASN A 163 5.61 -0.57 21.59
N ALA A 164 6.60 -0.57 22.49
CA ALA A 164 7.38 -1.74 22.91
C ALA A 164 6.59 -3.02 23.34
N HIS A 165 5.25 -2.97 23.35
CA HIS A 165 4.34 -4.11 23.42
C HIS A 165 4.01 -4.79 22.07
N PHE A 166 4.34 -4.21 20.91
CA PHE A 166 4.04 -4.77 19.58
C PHE A 166 5.14 -5.67 19.01
N GLN A 167 6.27 -5.80 19.69
CA GLN A 167 7.44 -6.51 19.18
C GLN A 167 7.36 -8.04 19.14
N GLN A 168 6.29 -8.66 19.65
CA GLN A 168 6.21 -10.13 19.71
C GLN A 168 4.99 -10.76 19.03
N ASP A 169 3.97 -9.98 18.64
CA ASP A 169 2.64 -10.54 18.32
C ASP A 169 1.97 -9.97 17.07
N TRP A 170 2.65 -9.14 16.27
CA TRP A 170 2.02 -8.54 15.09
C TRP A 170 1.55 -9.60 14.07
N ASP A 171 2.27 -10.72 14.00
CA ASP A 171 1.97 -11.90 13.18
C ASP A 171 0.69 -12.62 13.63
N LYS A 172 0.29 -12.51 14.90
CA LYS A 172 -0.97 -13.10 15.41
C LYS A 172 -2.22 -12.52 14.76
N PHE A 173 -2.13 -11.29 14.24
CA PHE A 173 -3.27 -10.57 13.67
C PHE A 173 -3.31 -10.62 12.14
N ILE A 174 -2.35 -11.31 11.51
CA ILE A 174 -2.16 -11.33 10.06
C ILE A 174 -1.83 -12.76 9.62
N SER A 175 -2.73 -13.38 8.88
CA SER A 175 -2.51 -14.71 8.30
C SER A 175 -2.39 -14.62 6.77
N SER A 176 -1.41 -15.33 6.21
CA SER A 176 -1.27 -15.54 4.76
C SER A 176 -2.45 -16.32 4.18
N SER A 177 -3.12 -17.14 4.99
CA SER A 177 -4.23 -18.01 4.59
C SER A 177 -5.60 -17.46 5.00
N GLU A 178 -5.71 -16.17 5.32
CA GLU A 178 -6.98 -15.55 5.68
C GLU A 178 -7.93 -15.54 4.48
N ASN A 179 -9.09 -16.17 4.59
CA ASN A 179 -10.06 -16.27 3.48
C ASN A 179 -10.73 -14.91 3.16
N TYR A 180 -10.64 -13.93 4.07
CA TYR A 180 -11.29 -12.60 3.99
C TYR A 180 -12.79 -12.65 3.59
N THR A 181 -13.43 -13.81 3.74
CA THR A 181 -14.86 -14.04 3.49
C THR A 181 -15.64 -13.62 4.72
N TYR A 182 -15.76 -12.32 4.94
CA TYR A 182 -16.60 -11.78 5.99
C TYR A 182 -18.01 -11.55 5.45
N SER A 183 -18.99 -12.28 6.00
CA SER A 183 -20.39 -11.94 5.78
C SER A 183 -20.73 -10.72 6.63
N PHE A 184 -20.82 -9.58 5.98
CA PHE A 184 -21.43 -8.38 6.51
C PHE A 184 -22.69 -8.10 5.68
N ASP A 185 -23.66 -7.34 6.20
CA ASP A 185 -24.60 -6.59 5.34
C ASP A 185 -23.80 -5.46 4.63
N SER A 186 -22.83 -5.91 3.83
CA SER A 186 -21.59 -5.24 3.45
C SER A 186 -21.84 -4.16 2.42
N ARG A 187 -22.87 -4.34 1.58
CA ARG A 187 -23.29 -3.31 0.63
C ARG A 187 -23.77 -2.05 1.32
N ARG A 188 -24.33 -2.11 2.53
CA ARG A 188 -24.86 -0.92 3.21
C ARG A 188 -23.78 -0.15 3.96
N THR A 189 -22.89 -0.83 4.69
CA THR A 189 -21.83 -0.17 5.46
C THR A 189 -20.67 0.28 4.58
N VAL A 190 -20.28 -0.50 3.57
CA VAL A 190 -19.26 -0.09 2.59
C VAL A 190 -19.76 1.08 1.76
N ARG A 191 -21.00 1.00 1.24
CA ARG A 191 -21.60 2.15 0.54
C ARG A 191 -21.72 3.37 1.44
N LYS A 192 -22.14 3.23 2.70
CA LYS A 192 -22.14 4.34 3.66
C LYS A 192 -20.75 4.93 3.89
N SER A 193 -19.72 4.09 4.01
CA SER A 193 -18.34 4.54 4.26
C SER A 193 -17.75 5.21 3.02
N VAL A 194 -17.95 4.61 1.85
CA VAL A 194 -17.56 5.17 0.54
C VAL A 194 -18.32 6.45 0.25
N ASP A 195 -19.64 6.50 0.44
CA ASP A 195 -20.47 7.70 0.28
C ASP A 195 -20.07 8.78 1.29
N SER A 196 -19.69 8.41 2.51
CA SER A 196 -19.20 9.36 3.52
C SER A 196 -17.83 9.92 3.15
N ILE A 197 -16.92 9.08 2.66
CA ILE A 197 -15.60 9.50 2.18
C ILE A 197 -15.75 10.39 0.95
N LEU A 198 -16.53 9.96 -0.04
CA LEU A 198 -16.87 10.74 -1.23
C LEU A 198 -17.49 12.08 -0.82
N GLY A 199 -18.46 12.08 0.10
CA GLY A 199 -19.11 13.28 0.61
C GLY A 199 -18.13 14.23 1.31
N ILE A 200 -17.24 13.73 2.17
CA ILE A 200 -16.23 14.53 2.87
C ILE A 200 -15.21 15.12 1.87
N VAL A 201 -14.73 14.31 0.94
CA VAL A 201 -13.74 14.72 -0.07
C VAL A 201 -14.38 15.70 -1.06
N ASP A 202 -15.59 15.43 -1.55
CA ASP A 202 -16.30 16.30 -2.48
C ASP A 202 -16.74 17.61 -1.84
N TYR A 203 -17.15 17.59 -0.56
CA TYR A 203 -17.41 18.82 0.21
C TYR A 203 -16.15 19.68 0.32
N SER A 204 -15.01 19.05 0.65
CA SER A 204 -13.73 19.75 0.76
C SER A 204 -13.25 20.28 -0.60
N MET A 205 -13.39 19.48 -1.66
CA MET A 205 -13.11 19.88 -3.03
C MET A 205 -14.05 21.01 -3.49
N GLY A 206 -15.33 21.00 -3.12
CA GLY A 206 -16.30 22.03 -3.46
C GLY A 206 -15.94 23.40 -2.87
N LYS A 207 -15.40 23.44 -1.65
CA LYS A 207 -14.85 24.68 -1.06
C LYS A 207 -13.70 25.23 -1.88
N ILE A 208 -12.86 24.35 -2.41
CA ILE A 208 -11.65 24.70 -3.17
C ILE A 208 -11.93 24.97 -4.65
N LYS A 209 -12.99 24.38 -5.22
CA LYS A 209 -13.41 24.57 -6.61
C LYS A 209 -13.72 26.05 -6.91
N ARG A 210 -14.14 26.81 -5.89
CA ARG A 210 -14.31 28.27 -5.96
C ARG A 210 -12.98 29.03 -6.16
N ILE A 211 -11.85 28.41 -5.86
CA ILE A 211 -10.50 29.00 -5.92
C ILE A 211 -9.73 28.46 -7.14
N LEU A 212 -9.85 27.16 -7.46
CA LEU A 212 -9.06 26.48 -8.51
C LEU A 212 -9.79 26.28 -9.86
N GLY A 213 -11.09 26.58 -9.97
CA GLY A 213 -11.85 26.34 -11.19
C GLY A 213 -12.25 24.87 -11.40
N THR A 214 -12.17 24.35 -12.62
CA THR A 214 -12.70 23.02 -13.00
C THR A 214 -11.79 21.86 -12.56
N VAL A 215 -12.25 21.09 -11.57
CA VAL A 215 -11.68 19.78 -11.20
C VAL A 215 -12.24 18.69 -12.14
N PRO A 216 -11.42 17.76 -12.66
CA PRO A 216 -11.88 16.65 -13.50
C PRO A 216 -12.93 15.79 -12.78
N SER A 217 -14.09 15.59 -13.38
CA SER A 217 -15.21 14.83 -12.79
C SER A 217 -14.90 13.34 -12.62
N LYS A 218 -13.98 12.79 -13.43
CA LYS A 218 -13.53 11.39 -13.38
C LYS A 218 -12.32 11.15 -12.46
N SER A 219 -11.88 12.14 -11.69
CA SER A 219 -10.73 11.99 -10.80
C SER A 219 -11.01 11.00 -9.67
N THR A 220 -10.06 10.10 -9.42
CA THR A 220 -10.13 9.14 -8.31
C THR A 220 -10.09 9.89 -6.96
N ILE A 221 -10.64 9.27 -5.92
CA ILE A 221 -10.59 9.82 -4.54
C ILE A 221 -9.16 10.14 -4.13
N LEU A 222 -8.20 9.27 -4.49
CA LEU A 222 -6.79 9.45 -4.20
C LEU A 222 -6.22 10.73 -4.84
N TRP A 223 -6.59 11.03 -6.09
CA TRP A 223 -6.19 12.26 -6.76
C TRP A 223 -6.80 13.51 -6.11
N LYS A 224 -8.07 13.44 -5.71
CA LYS A 224 -8.73 14.52 -4.97
C LYS A 224 -8.00 14.78 -3.64
N LEU A 225 -7.59 13.74 -2.92
CA LEU A 225 -6.81 13.86 -1.68
C LEU A 225 -5.43 14.50 -1.91
N ILE A 226 -4.77 14.16 -3.02
CA ILE A 226 -3.52 14.80 -3.42
C ILE A 226 -3.73 16.30 -3.67
N ILE A 227 -4.77 16.70 -4.41
CA ILE A 227 -5.08 18.12 -4.63
C ILE A 227 -5.35 18.81 -3.29
N LEU A 228 -6.17 18.19 -2.43
CA LEU A 228 -6.49 18.72 -1.10
C LEU A 228 -5.23 18.94 -0.27
N SER A 229 -4.25 18.04 -0.34
CA SER A 229 -2.98 18.16 0.40
C SER A 229 -2.13 19.37 -0.02
N LYS A 230 -2.31 19.86 -1.26
CA LYS A 230 -1.56 21.01 -1.79
C LYS A 230 -2.26 22.34 -1.52
N VAL A 231 -3.57 22.31 -1.32
CA VAL A 231 -4.40 23.51 -1.18
C VAL A 231 -4.71 23.82 0.29
N LEU A 232 -4.93 22.79 1.10
CA LEU A 232 -5.19 22.95 2.52
C LEU A 232 -3.88 23.17 3.29
N THR A 233 -3.98 23.87 4.41
CA THR A 233 -2.88 23.90 5.39
C THR A 233 -2.64 22.49 5.95
N ILE A 234 -1.42 22.24 6.45
CA ILE A 234 -1.03 20.93 7.01
C ILE A 234 -2.00 20.49 8.11
N GLU A 235 -2.40 21.40 9.00
CA GLU A 235 -3.34 21.12 10.09
C GLU A 235 -4.74 20.73 9.58
N GLN A 236 -5.25 21.47 8.59
CA GLN A 236 -6.55 21.19 7.97
C GLN A 236 -6.53 19.85 7.24
N PHE A 237 -5.45 19.55 6.52
CA PHE A 237 -5.30 18.29 5.80
C PHE A 237 -5.16 17.10 6.75
N ASN A 238 -4.38 17.24 7.83
CA ASN A 238 -4.27 16.20 8.86
C ASN A 238 -5.63 15.96 9.56
N SER A 239 -6.38 17.02 9.86
CA SER A 239 -7.74 16.89 10.41
C SER A 239 -8.68 16.15 9.46
N LEU A 240 -8.58 16.43 8.15
CA LEU A 240 -9.31 15.69 7.11
C LEU A 240 -8.94 14.20 7.11
N LEU A 241 -7.64 13.88 7.12
CA LEU A 241 -7.16 12.49 7.16
C LEU A 241 -7.63 11.75 8.40
N LEU A 242 -7.61 12.40 9.57
CA LEU A 242 -8.13 11.81 10.81
C LEU A 242 -9.64 11.55 10.73
N LYS A 243 -10.42 12.42 10.08
CA LYS A 243 -11.86 12.18 9.87
C LYS A 243 -12.08 10.98 8.93
N LEU A 244 -11.30 10.90 7.86
CA LEU A 244 -11.37 9.77 6.92
C LEU A 244 -10.98 8.47 7.61
N ASP A 245 -9.89 8.46 8.38
CA ASP A 245 -9.47 7.27 9.10
C ASP A 245 -10.50 6.84 10.15
N ARG A 246 -11.15 7.79 10.85
CA ARG A 246 -12.27 7.48 11.76
C ARG A 246 -13.44 6.82 11.06
N VAL A 247 -13.85 7.34 9.90
CA VAL A 247 -14.92 6.72 9.08
C VAL A 247 -14.51 5.32 8.65
N LEU A 248 -13.23 5.13 8.34
CA LEU A 248 -12.64 3.87 7.92
C LEU A 248 -12.26 2.92 9.08
N SER A 249 -12.34 3.38 10.34
CA SER A 249 -12.01 2.62 11.54
C SER A 249 -13.26 2.16 12.30
N TYR A 250 -14.46 2.49 11.81
CA TYR A 250 -15.72 1.94 12.32
C TYR A 250 -16.01 0.60 11.63
N ASP A 251 -15.51 -0.46 12.27
CA ASP A 251 -16.02 -1.84 12.43
C ASP A 251 -14.85 -2.76 12.82
#